data_AF-A0A0S7EVJ8-F1
#
_entry.id   AF-A0A0S7EVJ8-F1
#
_cell.length_a   1.000
_cell.length_b   1.000
_cell.length_c   1.000
_cell.angle_alpha   90.00
_cell.angle_beta   90.00
_cell.angle_gamma   90.00
#
_symmetry.space_group_name_H-M   'P 1'
#
loop_
_entity.id
_entity.type
_entity.pdbx_description
1 polymer ?
#
loop_
_entity_poly.entity_id
_entity_poly.type
_entity_poly.pdbx_seq_one_letter_code
_entity_poly.pdbx_strand_id
1 'polypeptide(L)'
;ACPMNSQPHADVLKTPHEIWEDFSLSFTPAVREVVEFAKNIPGFNALTQNDQVTLLKAGTFEVLMVRFSSLFNMKEQTVMFVSGATYSLEELHAMGMNELLAAMFDFS
;
A
#
# COMPACT_ATOMS: atom_id res chain seq x y z
N ALA A 1 3.08 7.78 8.03
CA ALA A 1 1.90 6.90 7.89
C ALA A 1 2.06 6.04 6.63
N CYS A 2 1.28 4.97 6.45
CA CYS A 2 1.22 4.19 5.20
C CYS A 2 -0.27 3.96 4.91
N PRO A 3 -0.79 4.12 3.67
CA PRO A 3 -2.23 3.97 3.37
C PRO A 3 -2.77 2.57 3.67
N MET A 4 -1.86 1.59 3.73
CA MET A 4 -2.17 0.23 4.15
C MET A 4 -2.37 0.10 5.65
N ASN A 5 -1.78 0.97 6.46
CA ASN A 5 -1.79 0.83 7.91
C ASN A 5 -3.18 1.10 8.49
N SER A 6 -3.67 0.21 9.34
CA SER A 6 -5.00 0.32 9.99
C SER A 6 -5.17 1.59 10.83
N GLN A 7 -4.08 2.10 11.41
CA GLN A 7 -4.05 3.33 12.21
C GLN A 7 -2.79 4.16 11.87
N PRO A 8 -2.92 5.40 11.40
CA PRO A 8 -1.75 6.21 11.06
C PRO A 8 -1.07 6.88 12.27
N HIS A 9 -1.76 6.92 13.42
CA HIS A 9 -1.15 7.29 14.69
C HIS A 9 -0.42 6.08 15.26
N ALA A 10 0.91 6.09 15.20
CA ALA A 10 1.70 5.17 16.01
C ALA A 10 1.44 5.52 17.48
N ASP A 11 0.92 4.56 18.24
CA ASP A 11 0.86 4.70 19.69
C ASP A 11 2.29 4.85 20.21
N VAL A 12 2.60 5.97 20.87
CA VAL A 12 3.94 6.33 21.36
C VAL A 12 4.47 5.28 22.35
N LEU A 13 3.59 4.44 22.90
CA LEU A 13 3.94 3.36 23.82
C LEU A 13 4.37 2.06 23.10
N LYS A 14 4.15 1.93 21.79
CA LYS A 14 4.49 0.71 21.05
C LYS A 14 5.99 0.64 20.74
N THR A 15 6.54 -0.56 20.94
CA THR A 15 7.91 -0.88 20.54
C THR A 15 8.05 -0.89 19.02
N PRO A 16 9.27 -0.70 18.47
CA PRO A 16 9.51 -0.84 17.04
C PRO A 16 9.09 -2.19 16.46
N HIS A 17 9.13 -3.26 17.26
CA HIS A 17 8.67 -4.58 16.86
C HIS A 17 7.14 -4.62 16.66
N GLU A 18 6.37 -4.05 17.59
CA GLU A 18 4.91 -3.96 17.49
C GLU A 18 4.49 -3.06 16.31
N ILE A 19 5.20 -1.96 16.07
CA ILE A 19 4.97 -1.09 14.90
C ILE A 19 5.23 -1.86 13.59
N TRP A 20 6.28 -2.67 13.55
CA TRP A 20 6.58 -3.53 12.40
C TRP A 20 5.53 -4.62 12.20
N GLU A 21 5.02 -5.20 13.28
CA GLU A 21 3.97 -6.22 13.25
C GLU A 21 2.65 -5.63 12.73
N ASP A 22 2.22 -4.47 13.22
CA ASP A 22 1.04 -3.76 12.73
C ASP A 22 1.15 -3.41 11.23
N PHE A 23 2.32 -2.93 10.82
CA PHE A 23 2.62 -2.69 9.41
C PHE A 23 2.55 -3.98 8.58
N SER A 24 3.15 -5.06 9.08
CA SER A 24 3.17 -6.36 8.40
C SER A 24 1.78 -6.97 8.27
N LEU A 25 0.95 -6.88 9.31
CA LEU A 25 -0.44 -7.32 9.31
C LEU A 25 -1.28 -6.57 8.28
N SER A 26 -0.99 -5.29 8.11
CA SER A 26 -1.63 -4.42 7.14
C SER A 26 -1.18 -4.72 5.70
N PHE A 27 0.11 -4.96 5.49
CA PHE A 27 0.71 -5.08 4.15
C PHE A 27 0.64 -6.51 3.57
N THR A 28 0.74 -7.55 4.42
CA THR A 28 0.74 -8.96 3.97
C THR A 28 -0.51 -9.35 3.18
N PRO A 29 -1.74 -8.96 3.57
CA PRO A 29 -2.94 -9.24 2.78
C PRO A 29 -2.89 -8.63 1.37
N ALA A 30 -2.45 -7.37 1.25
CA ALA A 30 -2.32 -6.71 -0.04
C ALA A 30 -1.30 -7.39 -0.96
N VAL A 31 -0.17 -7.83 -0.41
CA VAL A 31 0.82 -8.60 -1.20
C VAL A 31 0.20 -9.92 -1.68
N ARG A 32 -0.54 -10.63 -0.82
CA ARG A 32 -1.23 -11.88 -1.21
C ARG A 32 -2.24 -11.65 -2.33
N GLU A 33 -3.04 -10.58 -2.25
CA GLU A 33 -3.98 -10.20 -3.30
C GLU A 33 -3.27 -9.94 -4.64
N VAL A 34 -2.07 -9.34 -4.64
CA VAL A 34 -1.26 -9.18 -5.86
C VAL A 34 -0.79 -10.53 -6.42
N VAL A 35 -0.39 -11.46 -5.55
CA VAL A 35 -0.02 -12.82 -5.99
C VAL A 35 -1.21 -13.54 -6.61
N GLU A 36 -2.39 -13.44 -6.00
CA GLU A 36 -3.62 -14.02 -6.53
C GLU A 36 -4.04 -13.37 -7.84
N PHE A 37 -3.95 -12.04 -7.95
CA PHE A 37 -4.15 -11.31 -9.20
C PHE A 37 -3.22 -11.83 -10.29
N ALA A 38 -1.91 -11.94 -10.02
CA ALA A 38 -0.93 -12.41 -11.00
C ALA A 38 -1.20 -13.84 -11.46
N LYS A 39 -1.59 -14.75 -10.55
CA LYS A 39 -1.98 -16.13 -10.88
C LYS A 39 -3.18 -16.24 -11.82
N ASN A 40 -4.05 -15.23 -11.82
CA ASN A 40 -5.21 -15.16 -12.71
C ASN A 40 -4.88 -14.56 -14.10
N ILE A 41 -3.67 -14.04 -14.31
CA ILE A 41 -3.24 -13.53 -15.61
C ILE A 41 -2.90 -14.72 -16.53
N PRO A 42 -3.55 -14.83 -17.72
CA PRO A 42 -3.22 -15.87 -18.68
C PRO A 42 -1.72 -15.87 -19.03
N GLY A 43 -1.09 -17.04 -18.93
CA GLY A 43 0.34 -17.22 -19.21
C GLY A 43 1.27 -17.00 -18.01
N PHE A 44 0.82 -16.38 -16.91
CA PHE A 44 1.69 -16.18 -15.74
C PHE A 44 2.12 -17.50 -15.09
N ASN A 45 1.18 -18.44 -14.93
CA ASN A 45 1.48 -19.77 -14.37
C ASN A 45 2.35 -20.64 -15.28
N ALA A 46 2.53 -20.27 -16.56
CA ALA A 46 3.41 -20.96 -17.50
C ALA A 46 4.89 -20.53 -17.36
N LEU A 47 5.16 -19.43 -16.64
CA LEU A 47 6.51 -18.98 -16.33
C LEU A 47 7.18 -19.90 -15.29
N THR A 48 8.51 -19.88 -15.23
CA THR A 48 9.24 -20.60 -14.18
C THR A 48 8.91 -20.03 -12.80
N GLN A 49 8.99 -20.84 -11.74
CA GLN A 49 8.80 -20.37 -10.37
C GLN A 49 9.74 -19.21 -10.02
N ASN A 50 10.97 -19.25 -10.53
CA ASN A 50 11.94 -18.17 -10.34
C ASN A 50 11.47 -16.86 -10.99
N ASP A 51 10.95 -16.92 -12.21
CA ASP A 51 10.47 -15.73 -12.93
C ASP A 51 9.20 -15.18 -12.30
N GLN A 52 8.27 -16.05 -11.87
CA GLN A 52 7.06 -15.63 -11.13
C GLN A 52 7.45 -14.85 -9.86
N VAL A 53 8.40 -15.37 -9.07
CA VAL A 53 8.88 -14.68 -7.86
C VAL A 53 9.61 -13.39 -8.21
N THR A 54 10.41 -13.37 -9.27
CA THR A 54 11.15 -12.19 -9.71
C THR A 54 10.20 -11.07 -10.14
N LEU A 55 9.20 -11.40 -10.96
CA LEU A 55 8.17 -10.46 -11.40
C LEU A 55 7.36 -9.91 -10.24
N LEU A 56 6.93 -10.78 -9.30
CA LEU A 56 6.19 -10.34 -8.12
C LEU A 56 7.06 -9.43 -7.24
N LYS A 57 8.32 -9.79 -6.98
CA LYS A 57 9.24 -8.95 -6.17
C LYS A 57 9.46 -7.57 -6.79
N ALA A 58 9.58 -7.49 -8.12
CA ALA A 58 9.79 -6.22 -8.81
C ALA A 58 8.49 -5.39 -8.92
N GLY A 59 7.37 -6.03 -9.30
CA GLY A 59 6.14 -5.33 -9.67
C GLY A 59 5.10 -5.16 -8.56
N THR A 60 5.24 -5.82 -7.40
CA THR A 60 4.20 -5.77 -6.35
C THR A 60 3.91 -4.35 -5.91
N PHE A 61 4.94 -3.53 -5.71
CA PHE A 61 4.74 -2.15 -5.29
C PHE A 61 3.97 -1.33 -6.34
N GLU A 62 4.34 -1.46 -7.61
CA GLU A 62 3.69 -0.76 -8.72
C GLU A 62 2.21 -1.14 -8.87
N VAL A 63 1.89 -2.43 -8.76
CA VAL A 63 0.49 -2.91 -8.80
C VAL A 63 -0.30 -2.35 -7.62
N LEU A 64 0.29 -2.32 -6.43
CA LEU A 64 -0.34 -1.72 -5.24
C LEU A 64 -0.54 -0.21 -5.41
N MET A 65 0.43 0.51 -5.99
CA MET A 65 0.29 1.95 -6.29
C MET A 65 -0.89 2.23 -7.21
N VAL A 66 -1.00 1.49 -8.31
CA VAL A 66 -2.13 1.63 -9.24
C VAL A 66 -3.46 1.35 -8.52
N ARG A 67 -3.52 0.33 -7.66
CA ARG A 67 -4.73 0.05 -6.88
C ARG A 67 -5.06 1.19 -5.91
N PHE A 68 -4.06 1.72 -5.20
CA PHE A 68 -4.28 2.78 -4.21
C PHE A 68 -4.61 4.13 -4.84
N SER A 69 -4.29 4.37 -6.11
CA SER A 69 -4.72 5.59 -6.81
C SER A 69 -6.24 5.82 -6.68
N SER A 70 -7.03 4.74 -6.72
CA SER A 70 -8.48 4.80 -6.54
C SER A 70 -8.97 5.25 -5.16
N LEU A 71 -8.08 5.23 -4.15
CA LEU A 71 -8.37 5.66 -2.78
C LEU A 71 -8.15 7.16 -2.58
N PHE A 72 -7.56 7.85 -3.56
CA PHE A 72 -7.37 9.30 -3.53
C PHE A 72 -8.63 10.00 -4.04
N ASN A 73 -9.16 10.90 -3.23
CA ASN A 73 -10.17 11.86 -3.66
C ASN A 73 -9.48 13.20 -3.94
N MET A 74 -9.23 13.47 -5.22
CA MET A 74 -8.56 14.71 -5.65
C MET A 74 -9.34 15.99 -5.30
N LYS A 75 -10.68 15.93 -5.30
CA LYS A 75 -11.52 17.11 -5.03
C LYS A 75 -11.42 17.54 -3.57
N GLU A 76 -11.47 16.56 -2.68
CA GLU A 76 -11.44 16.78 -1.23
C GLU A 76 -10.01 16.74 -0.68
N GLN A 77 -9.01 16.42 -1.51
CA GLN A 77 -7.62 16.19 -1.10
C GLN A 77 -7.52 15.22 0.09
N THR A 78 -8.20 14.08 -0.03
CA THR A 78 -8.22 13.04 0.99
C THR A 78 -7.82 11.67 0.45
N VAL A 79 -7.36 10.80 1.34
CA VAL A 79 -7.04 9.39 1.06
C VAL A 79 -7.86 8.51 1.98
N MET A 80 -8.59 7.56 1.41
CA MET A 80 -9.27 6.52 2.18
C MET A 80 -8.30 5.37 2.46
N PHE A 81 -8.08 5.07 3.73
CA PHE A 81 -7.27 3.94 4.15
C PHE A 81 -8.08 2.65 4.02
N VAL A 82 -7.40 1.50 3.98
CA VAL A 82 -8.06 0.18 3.89
C VAL A 82 -8.97 -0.09 5.09
N SER A 83 -8.74 0.57 6.23
CA SER A 83 -9.62 0.54 7.40
C SER A 83 -10.97 1.26 7.20
N GLY A 84 -11.14 1.97 6.09
CA GLY A 84 -12.28 2.86 5.81
C GLY A 84 -12.14 4.26 6.41
N ALA A 85 -11.12 4.50 7.23
CA ALA A 85 -10.80 5.83 7.73
C ALA A 85 -10.31 6.73 6.58
N THR A 86 -10.71 8.00 6.59
CA THR A 86 -10.32 8.98 5.56
C THR A 86 -9.46 10.05 6.21
N TYR A 87 -8.33 10.38 5.58
CA TYR A 87 -7.38 11.38 6.06
C TYR A 87 -7.13 12.42 4.97
N SER A 88 -6.97 13.68 5.36
CA SER A 88 -6.51 14.73 4.45
C SER A 88 -5.03 14.55 4.08
N LEU A 89 -4.63 15.07 2.92
CA LEU A 89 -3.22 15.10 2.53
C LEU A 89 -2.37 15.88 3.54
N GLU A 90 -2.91 16.95 4.14
CA GLU A 90 -2.24 17.74 5.16
C GLU A 90 -1.92 16.91 6.41
N GLU A 91 -2.88 16.12 6.90
CA GLU A 91 -2.65 15.19 8.02
C GLU A 91 -1.60 14.14 7.70
N LEU A 92 -1.62 13.59 6.47
CA LEU A 92 -0.66 12.57 6.05
C LEU A 92 0.76 13.13 5.88
N HIS A 93 0.89 14.35 5.37
CA HIS A 93 2.16 15.10 5.34
C HIS A 93 2.70 15.31 6.75
N ALA A 94 1.86 15.75 7.69
CA ALA A 94 2.25 15.92 9.10
C ALA A 94 2.69 14.60 9.75
N MET A 95 2.17 13.46 9.26
CA MET A 95 2.56 12.10 9.68
C MET A 95 3.77 11.54 8.92
N GLY A 96 4.50 12.37 8.18
CA GLY A 96 5.76 12.04 7.52
C GLY A 96 5.64 11.37 6.15
N MET A 97 4.44 11.30 5.57
CA MET A 97 4.27 10.86 4.18
C MET A 97 4.44 12.03 3.24
N ASN A 98 5.69 12.38 2.90
CA ASN A 98 5.96 13.54 2.04
C ASN A 98 6.11 13.12 0.57
N GLU A 99 7.34 12.91 0.09
CA GLU A 99 7.63 12.73 -1.34
C GLU A 99 6.85 11.60 -2.01
N LEU A 100 6.65 10.48 -1.30
CA LEU A 100 5.89 9.35 -1.83
C LEU A 100 4.39 9.68 -1.97
N LEU A 101 3.81 10.44 -1.02
CA LEU A 101 2.39 10.84 -1.11
C LEU A 101 2.18 11.85 -2.24
N ALA A 102 3.09 12.80 -2.39
CA ALA A 102 3.05 13.76 -3.49
C ALA A 102 3.12 13.03 -4.85
N ALA A 103 4.03 12.07 -5.01
CA ALA A 103 4.13 11.28 -6.23
C ALA A 103 2.88 10.42 -6.50
N MET A 104 2.24 9.86 -5.46
CA MET A 104 0.98 9.12 -5.62
C MET A 104 -0.19 10.04 -5.99
N PHE A 105 -0.23 11.24 -5.41
CA PHE A 105 -1.26 12.24 -5.72
C PHE A 105 -1.13 12.75 -7.15
N ASP A 106 0.09 13.03 -7.63
CA ASP A 106 0.35 13.43 -9.02
C ASP A 106 0.04 12.32 -10.04
N PHE A 107 0.12 11.04 -9.60
CA PHE A 107 -0.18 9.88 -10.44
C PHE A 107 -1.70 9.59 -10.57
N SER A 108 -2.51 10.01 -9.59
CA SER A 108 -3.94 9.69 -9.48
C SER A 108 -4.82 10.69 -10.22
#